data_AF-A0A2W4PNW9-F1
#
_entry.id   AF-A0A2W4PNW9-F1
#
_cell.length_a   1.000
_cell.length_b   1.000
_cell.length_c   1.000
_cell.angle_alpha   90.00
_cell.angle_beta   90.00
_cell.angle_gamma   90.00
#
_symmetry.space_group_name_H-M   'P 1'
#
loop_
_entity.id
_entity.type
_entity.pdbx_description
1 polymer ?
#
loop_
_entity_poly.entity_id
_entity_poly.type
_entity_poly.pdbx_seq_one_letter_code
_entity_poly.pdbx_strand_id
1 'polypeptide(L)'
;MLNPATTAFVFPGQGSQVVGMGKDLADAFPAARSTFEQADDVLGFSLSRLLFEGPESDLNDTLNTQPALYVCGIATLRALQAELPQLQAAYMAGHSLGEFTALAAAGAFSFEDGLRLVRERGRLMKAAGEEKPGAMAALLGLDAEVVRDICERASSETGRLVVLANDNCPGQIVISGESEALDRAVELAKEAGARRAVRLAVSIASHSPLMQSAAEAFAGVLESTPITAPQAVVIANTSVTPLETEDAIRQELRVQLVQSVRWTETVRALAARGVTTFLEFGPKDVLTGLLRRIDNSADGVALNSAEAVRQFAAANT
;
A
#
# COMPACT_ATOMS: atom_id res chain seq x y z
N MET A 1 10.82 25.04 -6.09
CA MET A 1 11.76 23.91 -6.27
C MET A 1 11.67 23.00 -5.06
N LEU A 2 11.36 21.72 -5.29
CA LEU A 2 11.33 20.69 -4.25
C LEU A 2 12.73 20.51 -3.64
N ASN A 3 12.79 20.39 -2.32
CA ASN A 3 14.01 19.99 -1.63
C ASN A 3 13.96 18.47 -1.38
N PRO A 4 14.82 17.67 -2.02
CA PRO A 4 14.82 16.22 -1.85
C PRO A 4 15.00 15.78 -0.39
N ALA A 5 15.74 16.55 0.42
CA ALA A 5 16.01 16.23 1.82
C ALA A 5 14.78 16.36 2.74
N THR A 6 13.73 17.06 2.30
CA THR A 6 12.49 17.25 3.08
C THR A 6 11.26 16.67 2.37
N THR A 7 11.48 15.88 1.30
CA THR A 7 10.41 15.31 0.48
C THR A 7 10.39 13.79 0.62
N ALA A 8 9.20 13.22 0.78
CA ALA A 8 8.96 11.78 0.69
C ALA A 8 8.05 11.44 -0.49
N PHE A 9 8.36 10.37 -1.21
CA PHE A 9 7.42 9.76 -2.16
C PHE A 9 6.63 8.67 -1.44
N VAL A 10 5.30 8.74 -1.54
CA VAL A 10 4.42 7.76 -0.93
C VAL A 10 3.54 7.07 -1.97
N PHE A 11 3.30 5.78 -1.78
CA PHE A 11 2.58 4.95 -2.74
C PHE A 11 1.39 4.26 -2.07
N PRO A 12 0.17 4.39 -2.62
CA PRO A 12 -1.03 3.84 -2.01
C PRO A 12 -1.11 2.31 -2.14
N GLY A 13 -1.86 1.70 -1.22
CA GLY A 13 -2.20 0.29 -1.21
C GLY A 13 -3.62 0.00 -1.70
N GLN A 14 -4.09 -1.21 -1.42
CA GLN A 14 -5.44 -1.68 -1.78
C GLN A 14 -6.53 -0.79 -1.16
N GLY A 15 -7.60 -0.54 -1.93
CA GLY A 15 -8.66 0.43 -1.64
C GLY A 15 -8.54 1.71 -2.47
N SER A 16 -7.34 2.02 -2.98
CA SER A 16 -7.13 3.18 -3.85
C SER A 16 -7.49 2.92 -5.31
N GLN A 17 -7.62 1.66 -5.74
CA GLN A 17 -7.97 1.35 -7.12
C GLN A 17 -9.37 1.86 -7.49
N VAL A 18 -9.52 2.22 -8.76
CA VAL A 18 -10.78 2.62 -9.38
C VAL A 18 -10.71 2.36 -10.88
N VAL A 19 -11.80 1.92 -11.49
CA VAL A 19 -11.88 1.77 -12.95
C VAL A 19 -11.67 3.14 -13.61
N GLY A 20 -10.86 3.15 -14.66
CA GLY A 20 -10.43 4.37 -15.35
C GLY A 20 -9.10 4.95 -14.85
N MET A 21 -8.53 4.42 -13.76
CA MET A 21 -7.26 4.94 -13.22
C MET A 21 -6.11 4.80 -14.23
N GLY A 22 -5.26 5.82 -14.32
CA GLY A 22 -4.08 5.81 -15.18
C GLY A 22 -4.34 5.97 -16.67
N LYS A 23 -5.61 5.97 -17.12
CA LYS A 23 -5.96 6.14 -18.53
C LYS A 23 -5.52 7.51 -19.06
N ASP A 24 -5.85 8.56 -18.32
CA ASP A 24 -5.48 9.93 -18.66
C ASP A 24 -3.96 10.14 -18.65
N LEU A 25 -3.25 9.48 -17.73
CA LEU A 25 -1.78 9.44 -17.70
C LEU A 25 -1.21 8.79 -18.96
N ALA A 26 -1.72 7.61 -19.36
CA ALA A 26 -1.29 6.93 -20.57
C ALA A 26 -1.61 7.75 -21.85
N ASP A 27 -2.75 8.45 -21.87
CA ASP A 27 -3.14 9.32 -22.97
C ASP A 27 -2.22 10.55 -23.07
N ALA A 28 -1.83 11.13 -21.93
CA ALA A 28 -1.09 12.39 -21.86
C ALA A 28 0.44 12.25 -21.92
N PHE A 29 1.01 11.16 -21.37
CA PHE A 29 2.46 11.02 -21.17
C PHE A 29 3.01 9.74 -21.81
N PRO A 30 3.96 9.84 -22.76
CA PRO A 30 4.58 8.65 -23.37
C PRO A 30 5.25 7.71 -22.35
N ALA A 31 5.86 8.26 -21.29
CA ALA A 31 6.50 7.47 -20.23
C ALA A 31 5.50 6.63 -19.42
N ALA A 32 4.31 7.19 -19.13
CA ALA A 32 3.24 6.42 -18.48
C ALA A 32 2.69 5.35 -19.42
N ARG A 33 2.40 5.70 -20.68
CA ARG A 33 1.93 4.75 -21.70
C ARG A 33 2.84 3.54 -21.83
N SER A 34 4.13 3.77 -22.00
CA SER A 34 5.13 2.69 -22.12
C SER A 34 5.19 1.81 -20.85
N THR A 35 4.90 2.37 -19.67
CA THR A 35 4.86 1.58 -18.42
C THR A 35 3.69 0.62 -18.39
N PHE A 36 2.52 1.02 -18.89
CA PHE A 36 1.37 0.13 -19.02
C PHE A 36 1.59 -0.94 -20.10
N GLU A 37 2.17 -0.57 -21.24
CA GLU A 37 2.53 -1.52 -22.32
C GLU A 37 3.56 -2.55 -21.82
N GLN A 38 4.61 -2.10 -21.11
CA GLN A 38 5.60 -2.97 -20.49
C GLN A 38 4.96 -3.94 -19.49
N ALA A 39 3.98 -3.49 -18.71
CA ALA A 39 3.28 -4.36 -17.77
C ALA A 39 2.45 -5.44 -18.48
N ASP A 40 1.76 -5.07 -19.56
CA ASP A 40 0.97 -5.99 -20.36
C ASP A 40 1.86 -7.06 -21.02
N ASP A 41 3.01 -6.65 -21.56
CA ASP A 41 4.00 -7.58 -22.15
C ASP A 41 4.57 -8.56 -21.12
N VAL A 42 4.91 -8.07 -19.92
CA VAL A 42 5.46 -8.91 -18.83
C VAL A 42 4.43 -9.93 -18.34
N LEU A 43 3.15 -9.54 -18.27
CA LEU A 43 2.08 -10.39 -17.77
C LEU A 43 1.46 -11.29 -18.85
N GLY A 44 1.66 -10.97 -20.13
CA GLY A 44 1.07 -11.69 -21.26
C GLY A 44 -0.44 -11.46 -21.43
N PHE A 45 -1.01 -10.44 -20.78
CA PHE A 45 -2.39 -10.02 -20.95
C PHE A 45 -2.52 -8.51 -20.69
N SER A 46 -3.59 -7.90 -21.23
CA SER A 46 -3.84 -6.46 -21.08
C SER A 46 -4.34 -6.10 -19.68
N LEU A 47 -3.43 -6.02 -18.71
CA LEU A 47 -3.72 -5.47 -17.39
C LEU A 47 -4.18 -4.01 -17.54
N SER A 48 -3.54 -3.22 -18.40
CA SER A 48 -3.91 -1.83 -18.70
C SER A 48 -5.39 -1.68 -19.04
N ARG A 49 -5.94 -2.56 -19.88
CA ARG A 49 -7.35 -2.58 -20.24
C ARG A 49 -8.24 -2.80 -19.02
N LEU A 50 -7.86 -3.69 -18.11
CA LEU A 50 -8.60 -3.91 -16.86
C LEU A 50 -8.59 -2.64 -15.98
N LEU A 51 -7.47 -1.92 -15.90
CA LEU A 51 -7.41 -0.65 -15.17
C LEU A 51 -8.35 0.39 -15.79
N PHE A 52 -8.36 0.50 -17.11
CA PHE A 52 -9.05 1.57 -17.82
C PHE A 52 -10.54 1.33 -17.99
N GLU A 53 -10.94 0.07 -18.22
CA GLU A 53 -12.30 -0.30 -18.63
C GLU A 53 -13.03 -1.16 -17.59
N GLY A 54 -12.29 -1.81 -16.68
CA GLY A 54 -12.87 -2.76 -15.72
C GLY A 54 -13.18 -4.13 -16.35
N PRO A 55 -14.14 -4.89 -15.78
CA PRO A 55 -15.11 -4.48 -14.76
C PRO A 55 -14.49 -4.29 -13.37
N GLU A 56 -15.18 -3.53 -12.51
CA GLU A 56 -14.73 -3.25 -11.14
C GLU A 56 -14.57 -4.53 -10.30
N SER A 57 -15.40 -5.55 -10.51
CA SER A 57 -15.29 -6.84 -9.83
C SER A 57 -13.93 -7.49 -10.04
N ASP A 58 -13.43 -7.45 -11.28
CA ASP A 58 -12.19 -8.11 -11.66
C ASP A 58 -11.00 -7.27 -11.19
N LEU A 59 -11.10 -5.93 -11.24
CA LEU A 59 -10.09 -5.03 -10.73
C LEU A 59 -9.94 -5.14 -9.19
N ASN A 60 -11.04 -5.42 -8.49
CA ASN A 60 -11.07 -5.60 -7.03
C ASN A 60 -10.63 -6.99 -6.56
N ASP A 61 -10.39 -7.94 -7.48
CA ASP A 61 -9.69 -9.18 -7.13
C ASP A 61 -8.24 -8.83 -6.76
N THR A 62 -7.80 -9.18 -5.54
CA THR A 62 -6.44 -8.89 -5.02
C THR A 62 -5.34 -9.28 -6.00
N LEU A 63 -5.56 -10.35 -6.76
CA LEU A 63 -4.63 -10.87 -7.77
C LEU A 63 -4.37 -9.80 -8.85
N ASN A 64 -5.40 -9.05 -9.23
CA ASN A 64 -5.35 -7.95 -10.20
C ASN A 64 -5.10 -6.58 -9.54
N THR A 65 -5.66 -6.32 -8.35
CA THR A 65 -5.53 -5.02 -7.67
C THR A 65 -4.08 -4.67 -7.37
N GLN A 66 -3.29 -5.63 -6.89
CA GLN A 66 -1.91 -5.38 -6.50
C GLN A 66 -1.01 -4.96 -7.68
N PRO A 67 -0.92 -5.72 -8.79
CA PRO A 67 -0.17 -5.27 -9.95
C PRO A 67 -0.77 -4.00 -10.58
N ALA A 68 -2.09 -3.81 -10.56
CA ALA A 68 -2.72 -2.61 -11.09
C ALA A 68 -2.26 -1.33 -10.36
N LEU A 69 -2.25 -1.35 -9.02
CA LEU A 69 -1.78 -0.22 -8.21
C LEU A 69 -0.28 0.02 -8.37
N TYR A 70 0.51 -1.06 -8.40
CA TYR A 70 1.95 -0.97 -8.63
C TYR A 70 2.28 -0.29 -9.96
N VAL A 71 1.66 -0.75 -11.06
CA VAL A 71 1.87 -0.19 -12.40
C VAL A 71 1.41 1.27 -12.44
N CYS A 72 0.24 1.59 -11.88
CA CYS A 72 -0.26 2.96 -11.87
C CYS A 72 0.67 3.90 -11.09
N GLY A 73 1.18 3.49 -9.92
CA GLY A 73 2.11 4.29 -9.12
C GLY A 73 3.44 4.55 -9.85
N ILE A 74 4.03 3.53 -10.47
CA ILE A 74 5.25 3.69 -11.28
C ILE A 74 5.01 4.52 -12.54
N ALA A 75 3.85 4.36 -13.19
CA ALA A 75 3.49 5.15 -14.37
C ALA A 75 3.33 6.64 -14.02
N THR A 76 2.70 6.98 -12.90
CA THR A 76 2.61 8.35 -12.39
C THR A 76 4.01 8.91 -12.11
N LEU A 77 4.86 8.15 -11.41
CA LEU A 77 6.23 8.58 -11.10
C LEU A 77 7.03 8.87 -12.37
N ARG A 78 7.02 7.94 -13.34
CA ARG A 78 7.73 8.10 -14.61
C ARG A 78 7.19 9.26 -15.44
N ALA A 79 5.87 9.51 -15.42
CA ALA A 79 5.29 10.69 -16.05
C ALA A 79 5.84 11.98 -15.46
N LEU A 80 5.85 12.09 -14.12
CA LEU A 80 6.37 13.29 -13.48
C LEU A 80 7.88 13.46 -13.68
N GLN A 81 8.66 12.37 -13.63
CA GLN A 81 10.11 12.40 -13.89
C GLN A 81 10.43 12.85 -15.33
N ALA A 82 9.57 12.54 -16.30
CA ALA A 82 9.74 13.01 -17.67
C ALA A 82 9.57 14.53 -17.79
N GLU A 83 8.66 15.12 -17.00
CA GLU A 83 8.43 16.57 -16.95
C GLU A 83 9.43 17.29 -16.03
N LEU A 84 9.92 16.62 -14.98
CA LEU A 84 10.89 17.12 -14.00
C LEU A 84 12.08 16.13 -13.86
N PRO A 85 13.08 16.15 -14.75
CA PRO A 85 14.21 15.22 -14.70
C PRO A 85 15.05 15.28 -13.41
N GLN A 86 14.99 16.41 -12.69
CA GLN A 86 15.64 16.64 -11.40
C GLN A 86 14.83 16.11 -10.20
N LEU A 87 13.64 15.54 -10.41
CA LEU A 87 12.77 15.05 -9.36
C LEU A 87 13.47 13.93 -8.56
N GLN A 88 13.70 14.18 -7.27
CA GLN A 88 14.28 13.22 -6.33
C GLN A 88 13.64 13.37 -4.96
N ALA A 89 13.64 12.29 -4.18
CA ALA A 89 13.30 12.29 -2.77
C ALA A 89 14.33 11.47 -1.99
N ALA A 90 14.72 11.96 -0.82
CA ALA A 90 15.60 11.23 0.10
C ALA A 90 14.86 10.08 0.79
N TYR A 91 13.52 10.15 0.85
CA TYR A 91 12.69 9.21 1.59
C TYR A 91 11.56 8.66 0.72
N MET A 92 11.20 7.41 0.95
CA MET A 92 10.02 6.79 0.38
C MET A 92 9.31 5.91 1.42
N ALA A 93 8.02 5.71 1.24
CA ALA A 93 7.24 4.72 1.95
C ALA A 93 6.06 4.29 1.09
N GLY A 94 5.42 3.19 1.40
CA GLY A 94 4.15 2.89 0.78
C GLY A 94 3.31 2.00 1.65
N HIS A 95 1.99 2.10 1.49
CA HIS A 95 1.06 1.43 2.38
C HIS A 95 0.76 0.02 1.86
N SER A 96 1.11 -1.01 2.63
CA SER A 96 0.96 -2.42 2.25
C SER A 96 1.61 -2.70 0.89
N LEU A 97 0.83 -2.98 -0.15
CA LEU A 97 1.31 -3.09 -1.54
C LEU A 97 2.17 -1.91 -1.97
N GLY A 98 1.85 -0.69 -1.52
CA GLY A 98 2.63 0.49 -1.81
C GLY A 98 4.12 0.36 -1.45
N GLU A 99 4.49 -0.45 -0.46
CA GLU A 99 5.88 -0.67 -0.07
C GLU A 99 6.70 -1.33 -1.20
N PHE A 100 6.09 -2.23 -1.98
CA PHE A 100 6.71 -2.79 -3.18
C PHE A 100 6.93 -1.73 -4.25
N THR A 101 5.99 -0.79 -4.37
CA THR A 101 6.08 0.32 -5.32
C THR A 101 7.18 1.29 -4.90
N ALA A 102 7.30 1.57 -3.60
CA ALA A 102 8.37 2.40 -3.03
C ALA A 102 9.75 1.76 -3.23
N LEU A 103 9.87 0.45 -2.99
CA LEU A 103 11.12 -0.29 -3.20
C LEU A 103 11.54 -0.30 -4.67
N ALA A 104 10.61 -0.52 -5.60
CA ALA A 104 10.88 -0.41 -7.04
C ALA A 104 11.29 1.01 -7.45
N ALA A 105 10.58 2.04 -6.96
CA ALA A 105 10.91 3.43 -7.22
C ALA A 105 12.28 3.82 -6.66
N ALA A 106 12.70 3.21 -5.56
CA ALA A 106 14.02 3.36 -4.97
C ALA A 106 15.10 2.47 -5.62
N GLY A 107 14.74 1.67 -6.63
CA GLY A 107 15.68 0.80 -7.36
C GLY A 107 16.12 -0.46 -6.62
N ALA A 108 15.36 -0.93 -5.62
CA ALA A 108 15.65 -2.17 -4.91
C ALA A 108 15.42 -3.42 -5.77
N PHE A 109 14.59 -3.34 -6.79
CA PHE A 109 14.40 -4.37 -7.82
C PHE A 109 13.90 -3.73 -9.11
N SER A 110 13.99 -4.46 -10.22
CA SER A 110 13.48 -4.00 -11.52
C SER A 110 11.96 -3.83 -11.50
N PHE A 111 11.43 -3.06 -12.45
CA PHE A 111 9.98 -2.91 -12.60
C PHE A 111 9.30 -4.25 -12.84
N GLU A 112 9.90 -5.08 -13.68
CA GLU A 112 9.38 -6.38 -14.08
C GLU A 112 9.40 -7.38 -12.92
N ASP A 113 10.46 -7.39 -12.13
CA ASP A 113 10.55 -8.25 -10.95
C ASP A 113 9.55 -7.80 -9.87
N GLY A 114 9.44 -6.48 -9.65
CA GLY A 114 8.41 -5.92 -8.77
C GLY A 114 7.00 -6.29 -9.21
N LEU A 115 6.71 -6.20 -10.51
CA LEU A 115 5.42 -6.57 -11.08
C LEU A 115 5.10 -8.06 -10.88
N ARG A 116 6.09 -8.95 -11.08
CA ARG A 116 5.94 -10.39 -10.80
C ARG A 116 5.73 -10.66 -9.32
N LEU A 117 6.49 -9.99 -8.45
CA LEU A 117 6.34 -10.11 -7.00
C LEU A 117 4.93 -9.74 -6.53
N VAL A 118 4.41 -8.58 -6.93
CA VAL A 118 3.09 -8.12 -6.46
C VAL A 118 1.95 -8.93 -7.05
N ARG A 119 2.11 -9.45 -8.28
CA ARG A 119 1.15 -10.37 -8.89
C ARG A 119 1.11 -11.69 -8.11
N GLU A 120 2.27 -12.25 -7.81
CA GLU A 120 2.38 -13.52 -7.10
C GLU A 120 1.94 -13.39 -5.63
N ARG A 121 2.27 -12.27 -4.98
CA ARG A 121 1.74 -11.92 -3.65
C ARG A 121 0.22 -11.88 -3.65
N GLY A 122 -0.39 -11.22 -4.64
CA GLY A 122 -1.85 -11.21 -4.82
C GLY A 122 -2.43 -12.62 -4.97
N ARG A 123 -1.81 -13.47 -5.81
CA ARG A 123 -2.21 -14.86 -6.02
C ARG A 123 -2.16 -15.68 -4.73
N LEU A 124 -1.06 -15.60 -4.00
CA LEU A 124 -0.84 -16.34 -2.76
C LEU A 124 -1.79 -15.89 -1.65
N MET A 125 -2.02 -14.58 -1.51
CA MET A 125 -3.00 -14.04 -0.55
C MET A 125 -4.42 -14.51 -0.87
N LYS A 126 -4.80 -14.54 -2.16
CA LYS A 126 -6.09 -15.07 -2.58
C LYS A 126 -6.23 -16.54 -2.21
N ALA A 127 -5.24 -17.36 -2.55
CA ALA A 127 -5.23 -18.79 -2.22
C ALA A 127 -5.30 -19.04 -0.71
N ALA A 128 -4.56 -18.26 0.09
CA ALA A 128 -4.64 -18.34 1.55
C ALA A 128 -6.02 -17.95 2.10
N GLY A 129 -6.67 -16.95 1.50
CA GLY A 129 -8.05 -16.58 1.85
C GLY A 129 -9.10 -17.63 1.43
N GLU A 130 -8.84 -18.39 0.37
CA GLU A 130 -9.69 -19.54 -0.03
C GLU A 130 -9.47 -20.74 0.90
N GLU A 131 -8.23 -20.99 1.33
CA GLU A 131 -7.88 -22.06 2.29
C GLU A 131 -8.40 -21.75 3.70
N LYS A 132 -8.21 -20.51 4.17
CA LYS A 132 -8.59 -20.01 5.50
C LYS A 132 -9.37 -18.71 5.35
N PRO A 133 -10.70 -18.79 5.13
CA PRO A 133 -11.53 -17.60 4.98
C PRO A 133 -11.43 -16.64 6.16
N GLY A 134 -11.24 -15.36 5.83
CA GLY A 134 -11.19 -14.28 6.79
C GLY A 134 -11.92 -13.05 6.28
N ALA A 135 -11.91 -11.99 7.07
CA ALA A 135 -12.47 -10.71 6.68
C ALA A 135 -11.72 -9.57 7.37
N MET A 136 -12.01 -8.35 6.93
CA MET A 136 -11.48 -7.13 7.51
C MET A 136 -12.61 -6.16 7.88
N ALA A 137 -12.38 -5.33 8.90
CA ALA A 137 -13.28 -4.25 9.27
C ALA A 137 -12.51 -2.97 9.62
N ALA A 138 -13.01 -1.83 9.17
CA ALA A 138 -12.52 -0.52 9.56
C ALA A 138 -13.26 -0.02 10.80
N LEU A 139 -12.53 0.32 11.85
CA LEU A 139 -13.00 0.92 13.08
C LEU A 139 -12.61 2.41 13.09
N LEU A 140 -13.62 3.28 13.17
CA LEU A 140 -13.44 4.73 13.16
C LEU A 140 -13.73 5.33 14.53
N GLY A 141 -12.87 6.23 14.98
CA GLY A 141 -13.01 6.97 16.23
C GLY A 141 -12.45 6.26 17.46
N LEU A 142 -11.63 5.22 17.29
CA LEU A 142 -10.90 4.55 18.37
C LEU A 142 -9.40 4.62 18.14
N ASP A 143 -8.64 4.63 19.23
CA ASP A 143 -7.18 4.59 19.21
C ASP A 143 -6.65 3.15 19.10
N ALA A 144 -5.42 3.01 18.59
CA ALA A 144 -4.82 1.70 18.31
C ALA A 144 -4.69 0.80 19.55
N GLU A 145 -4.42 1.37 20.74
CA GLU A 145 -4.34 0.63 22.00
C GLU A 145 -5.69 0.02 22.38
N VAL A 146 -6.76 0.82 22.35
CA VAL A 146 -8.13 0.34 22.60
C VAL A 146 -8.53 -0.75 21.61
N VAL A 147 -8.16 -0.60 20.34
CA VAL A 147 -8.45 -1.61 19.31
C VAL A 147 -7.67 -2.92 19.54
N ARG A 148 -6.42 -2.85 20.04
CA ARG A 148 -5.67 -4.06 20.42
C ARG A 148 -6.36 -4.81 21.55
N ASP A 149 -6.78 -4.12 22.61
CA ASP A 149 -7.51 -4.71 23.73
C ASP A 149 -8.83 -5.37 23.25
N ILE A 150 -9.55 -4.69 22.34
CA ILE A 150 -10.76 -5.23 21.70
C ILE A 150 -10.45 -6.53 20.94
N CYS A 151 -9.36 -6.55 20.15
CA CYS A 151 -8.99 -7.72 19.37
C CYS A 151 -8.61 -8.92 20.26
N GLU A 152 -7.84 -8.66 21.32
CA GLU A 152 -7.46 -9.69 22.30
C GLU A 152 -8.68 -10.25 23.02
N ARG A 153 -9.59 -9.37 23.48
CA ARG A 153 -10.83 -9.77 24.13
C ARG A 153 -11.75 -10.56 23.19
N ALA A 154 -11.96 -10.08 21.96
CA ALA A 154 -12.76 -10.78 20.96
C ALA A 154 -12.18 -12.16 20.64
N SER A 155 -10.85 -12.26 20.53
CA SER A 155 -10.19 -13.53 20.25
C SER A 155 -10.33 -14.52 21.40
N SER A 156 -10.20 -14.02 22.64
CA SER A 156 -10.37 -14.81 23.86
C SER A 156 -11.81 -15.31 24.04
N GLU A 157 -12.81 -14.43 23.83
CA GLU A 157 -14.23 -14.76 23.98
C GLU A 157 -14.72 -15.78 22.95
N THR A 158 -14.16 -15.77 21.73
CA THR A 158 -14.59 -16.64 20.62
C THR A 158 -13.69 -17.86 20.40
N GLY A 159 -12.46 -17.84 20.92
CA GLY A 159 -11.44 -18.84 20.59
C GLY A 159 -10.94 -18.77 19.13
N ARG A 160 -11.22 -17.66 18.43
CA ARG A 160 -10.89 -17.41 17.03
C ARG A 160 -9.97 -16.19 16.92
N LEU A 161 -9.20 -16.06 15.85
CA LEU A 161 -8.23 -14.97 15.72
C LEU A 161 -8.83 -13.71 15.12
N VAL A 162 -8.62 -12.56 15.77
CA VAL A 162 -8.70 -11.23 15.15
C VAL A 162 -7.59 -10.34 15.66
N VAL A 163 -6.99 -9.53 14.79
CA VAL A 163 -5.86 -8.66 15.11
C VAL A 163 -6.03 -7.28 14.50
N LEU A 164 -5.28 -6.30 15.03
CA LEU A 164 -5.09 -5.02 14.36
C LEU A 164 -4.23 -5.23 13.11
N ALA A 165 -4.81 -4.99 11.94
CA ALA A 165 -4.18 -5.17 10.64
C ALA A 165 -3.50 -3.90 10.14
N ASN A 166 -4.15 -2.74 10.32
CA ASN A 166 -3.60 -1.47 9.86
C ASN A 166 -3.88 -0.37 10.89
N ASP A 167 -2.83 0.29 11.36
CA ASP A 167 -2.92 1.59 12.01
C ASP A 167 -2.76 2.68 10.94
N ASN A 168 -3.87 3.10 10.34
CA ASN A 168 -3.85 4.00 9.18
C ASN A 168 -3.66 5.46 9.58
N CYS A 169 -4.32 5.93 10.64
CA CYS A 169 -4.17 7.25 11.21
C CYS A 169 -4.94 7.30 12.55
N PRO A 170 -4.69 8.31 13.42
CA PRO A 170 -5.47 8.49 14.64
C PRO A 170 -6.99 8.44 14.38
N GLY A 171 -7.68 7.50 15.03
CA GLY A 171 -9.12 7.27 14.87
C GLY A 171 -9.54 6.55 13.57
N GLN A 172 -8.64 5.86 12.87
CA GLN A 172 -8.98 4.94 11.77
C GLN A 172 -8.04 3.75 11.79
N ILE A 173 -8.54 2.63 12.30
CA ILE A 173 -7.83 1.38 12.43
C ILE A 173 -8.56 0.32 11.61
N VAL A 174 -7.83 -0.60 10.98
CA VAL A 174 -8.41 -1.77 10.34
C VAL A 174 -8.02 -3.00 11.15
N ILE A 175 -8.99 -3.85 11.43
CA ILE A 175 -8.80 -5.16 12.03
C ILE A 175 -9.03 -6.25 10.98
N SER A 176 -8.37 -7.39 11.13
CA SER A 176 -8.57 -8.55 10.25
C SER A 176 -8.47 -9.86 11.03
N GLY A 177 -9.17 -10.88 10.56
CA GLY A 177 -9.20 -12.17 11.23
C GLY A 177 -10.31 -13.10 10.73
N GLU A 178 -10.56 -14.15 11.50
CA GLU A 178 -11.68 -15.06 11.33
C GLU A 178 -13.01 -14.32 11.55
N SER A 179 -14.05 -14.69 10.78
CA SER A 179 -15.30 -13.92 10.74
C SER A 179 -16.01 -13.80 12.09
N GLU A 180 -15.97 -14.85 12.92
CA GLU A 180 -16.61 -14.86 14.24
C GLU A 180 -15.94 -13.88 15.22
N ALA A 181 -14.61 -13.93 15.34
CA ALA A 181 -13.85 -12.98 16.16
C ALA A 181 -13.96 -11.54 15.62
N LEU A 182 -14.00 -11.37 14.30
CA LEU A 182 -14.17 -10.07 13.66
C LEU A 182 -15.52 -9.43 14.00
N ASP A 183 -16.62 -10.19 13.92
CA ASP A 183 -17.96 -9.70 14.30
C ASP A 183 -17.98 -9.30 15.77
N ARG A 184 -17.40 -10.14 16.63
CA ARG A 184 -17.33 -9.83 18.05
C ARG A 184 -16.51 -8.57 18.33
N ALA A 185 -15.38 -8.40 17.66
CA ALA A 185 -14.57 -7.18 17.76
C ALA A 185 -15.33 -5.93 17.26
N VAL A 186 -16.15 -6.06 16.22
CA VAL A 186 -17.02 -4.97 15.72
C VAL A 186 -18.07 -4.57 16.74
N GLU A 187 -18.66 -5.52 17.46
CA GLU A 187 -19.60 -5.24 18.57
C GLU A 187 -18.89 -4.54 19.73
N LEU A 188 -17.79 -5.10 20.20
CA LEU A 188 -16.96 -4.53 21.28
C LEU A 188 -16.47 -3.12 20.93
N ALA A 189 -16.13 -2.86 19.68
CA ALA A 189 -15.76 -1.52 19.23
C ALA A 189 -16.92 -0.52 19.34
N LYS A 190 -18.16 -0.93 19.01
CA LYS A 190 -19.34 -0.08 19.19
C LYS A 190 -19.61 0.19 20.67
N GLU A 191 -19.48 -0.83 21.52
CA GLU A 191 -19.60 -0.69 22.98
C GLU A 191 -18.55 0.28 23.54
N ALA A 192 -17.33 0.25 23.00
CA ALA A 192 -16.23 1.14 23.36
C ALA A 192 -16.35 2.56 22.75
N GLY A 193 -17.43 2.87 22.03
CA GLY A 193 -17.69 4.20 21.49
C GLY A 193 -17.14 4.47 20.09
N ALA A 194 -16.85 3.43 19.30
CA ALA A 194 -16.50 3.61 17.88
C ALA A 194 -17.61 4.39 17.17
N ARG A 195 -17.23 5.48 16.49
CA ARG A 195 -18.15 6.28 15.67
C ARG A 195 -18.77 5.43 14.56
N ARG A 196 -17.97 4.57 13.94
CA ARG A 196 -18.39 3.59 12.91
C ARG A 196 -17.51 2.35 13.00
N ALA A 197 -18.10 1.20 12.73
CA ALA A 197 -17.40 -0.06 12.52
C ALA A 197 -17.97 -0.72 11.26
N VAL A 198 -17.17 -0.86 10.21
CA VAL A 198 -17.62 -1.21 8.86
C VAL A 198 -16.82 -2.40 8.34
N ARG A 199 -17.50 -3.51 8.02
CA ARG A 199 -16.89 -4.63 7.28
C ARG A 199 -16.47 -4.16 5.89
N LEU A 200 -15.25 -4.52 5.50
CA LEU A 200 -14.72 -4.23 4.17
C LEU A 200 -15.12 -5.35 3.21
N ALA A 201 -15.32 -5.01 1.93
CA ALA A 201 -15.69 -5.95 0.89
C ALA A 201 -14.47 -6.77 0.41
N VAL A 202 -13.83 -7.48 1.34
CA VAL A 202 -12.67 -8.35 1.10
C VAL A 202 -12.83 -9.64 1.89
N SER A 203 -12.49 -10.77 1.27
CA SER A 203 -12.52 -12.11 1.88
C SER A 203 -11.16 -12.57 2.42
N ILE A 204 -10.17 -11.66 2.41
CA ILE A 204 -8.79 -11.95 2.80
C ILE A 204 -8.50 -11.16 4.08
N ALA A 205 -8.06 -11.85 5.12
CA ALA A 205 -7.59 -11.23 6.35
C ALA A 205 -6.11 -10.83 6.23
N SER A 206 -5.80 -9.86 5.37
CA SER A 206 -4.42 -9.39 5.18
C SER A 206 -3.82 -8.85 6.48
N HIS A 207 -2.49 -8.90 6.61
CA HIS A 207 -1.76 -8.39 7.77
C HIS A 207 -2.16 -9.11 9.07
N SER A 208 -2.41 -10.41 8.97
CA SER A 208 -2.72 -11.28 10.10
C SER A 208 -2.08 -12.66 9.96
N PRO A 209 -1.95 -13.43 11.05
CA PRO A 209 -1.49 -14.81 11.01
C PRO A 209 -2.28 -15.75 10.08
N LEU A 210 -3.49 -15.39 9.62
CA LEU A 210 -4.20 -16.16 8.60
C LEU A 210 -3.45 -16.20 7.26
N MET A 211 -2.55 -15.24 7.00
CA MET A 211 -1.72 -15.18 5.79
C MET A 211 -0.41 -15.98 5.90
N GLN A 212 -0.23 -16.79 6.95
CA GLN A 212 1.00 -17.53 7.18
C GLN A 212 1.39 -18.44 6.00
N SER A 213 0.43 -19.15 5.39
CA SER A 213 0.70 -20.01 4.23
C SER A 213 1.14 -19.21 3.00
N ALA A 214 0.54 -18.02 2.79
CA ALA A 214 0.98 -17.09 1.76
C ALA A 214 2.40 -16.57 2.03
N ALA A 215 2.72 -16.21 3.27
CA ALA A 215 4.04 -15.69 3.64
C ALA A 215 5.15 -16.74 3.45
N GLU A 216 4.88 -18.01 3.77
CA GLU A 216 5.81 -19.12 3.56
C GLU A 216 6.06 -19.39 2.07
N ALA A 217 5.00 -19.44 1.27
CA ALA A 217 5.13 -19.59 -0.18
C ALA A 217 5.84 -18.39 -0.83
N PHE A 218 5.54 -17.18 -0.37
CA PHE A 218 6.12 -15.95 -0.90
C PHE A 218 7.61 -15.82 -0.58
N ALA A 219 8.07 -16.37 0.54
CA ALA A 219 9.49 -16.40 0.89
C ALA A 219 10.33 -17.05 -0.22
N GLY A 220 9.88 -18.17 -0.81
CA GLY A 220 10.61 -18.80 -1.94
C GLY A 220 10.70 -17.92 -3.19
N VAL A 221 9.68 -17.08 -3.42
CA VAL A 221 9.68 -16.12 -4.53
C VAL A 221 10.68 -14.99 -4.26
N LEU A 222 10.71 -14.46 -3.03
CA LEU A 222 11.65 -13.42 -2.61
C LEU A 222 13.11 -13.87 -2.69
N GLU A 223 13.42 -15.13 -2.32
CA GLU A 223 14.77 -15.69 -2.42
C GLU A 223 15.28 -15.76 -3.87
N SER A 224 14.38 -16.03 -4.82
CA SER A 224 14.75 -16.12 -6.24
C SER A 224 14.73 -14.77 -6.98
N THR A 225 14.29 -13.70 -6.31
CA THR A 225 14.19 -12.38 -6.93
C THR A 225 15.47 -11.58 -6.71
N PRO A 226 16.07 -11.00 -7.78
CA PRO A 226 17.16 -10.05 -7.64
C PRO A 226 16.71 -8.82 -6.84
N ILE A 227 17.31 -8.62 -5.67
CA ILE A 227 17.04 -7.47 -4.80
C ILE A 227 18.38 -6.81 -4.50
N THR A 228 18.42 -5.49 -4.48
CA THR A 228 19.57 -4.67 -4.10
C THR A 228 19.18 -3.65 -3.04
N ALA A 229 20.17 -3.05 -2.38
CA ALA A 229 19.93 -1.93 -1.48
C ALA A 229 19.27 -0.75 -2.22
N PRO A 230 18.27 -0.06 -1.63
CA PRO A 230 17.58 1.03 -2.28
C PRO A 230 18.44 2.31 -2.29
N GLN A 231 18.24 3.15 -3.33
CA GLN A 231 18.94 4.43 -3.50
C GLN A 231 18.37 5.54 -2.61
N ALA A 232 17.12 5.39 -2.16
CA ALA A 232 16.45 6.27 -1.22
C ALA A 232 16.07 5.49 0.04
N VAL A 233 15.91 6.19 1.16
CA VAL A 233 15.52 5.56 2.43
C VAL A 233 14.06 5.13 2.34
N VAL A 234 13.81 3.82 2.26
CA VAL A 234 12.46 3.25 2.33
C VAL A 234 12.12 2.88 3.77
N ILE A 235 11.03 3.41 4.34
CA ILE A 235 10.59 3.07 5.69
C ILE A 235 9.63 1.88 5.65
N ALA A 236 9.98 0.83 6.38
CA ALA A 236 9.22 -0.40 6.53
C ALA A 236 7.84 -0.18 7.18
N ASN A 237 6.88 -1.03 6.83
CA ASN A 237 5.51 -1.02 7.34
C ASN A 237 5.42 -1.65 8.73
N THR A 238 6.16 -2.75 8.97
CA THR A 238 6.04 -3.51 10.22
C THR A 238 6.99 -3.03 11.31
N SER A 239 8.27 -2.80 10.96
CA SER A 239 9.28 -2.39 11.94
C SER A 239 9.35 -0.86 12.13
N VAL A 240 8.88 -0.09 11.14
CA VAL A 240 9.01 1.38 11.09
C VAL A 240 10.49 1.81 11.08
N THR A 241 11.34 0.98 10.47
CA THR A 241 12.78 1.26 10.30
C THR A 241 13.15 1.38 8.82
N PRO A 242 14.27 2.06 8.49
CA PRO A 242 14.84 2.01 7.14
C PRO A 242 15.13 0.58 6.67
N LEU A 243 14.85 0.30 5.39
CA LEU A 243 15.23 -0.92 4.70
C LEU A 243 16.54 -0.70 3.94
N GLU A 244 17.68 -0.97 4.60
CA GLU A 244 19.01 -0.63 4.07
C GLU A 244 19.71 -1.78 3.34
N THR A 245 19.29 -3.02 3.57
CA THR A 245 19.93 -4.22 3.02
C THR A 245 18.93 -5.13 2.33
N GLU A 246 19.42 -5.98 1.43
CA GLU A 246 18.59 -6.96 0.73
C GLU A 246 17.89 -7.91 1.71
N ASP A 247 18.59 -8.37 2.75
CA ASP A 247 18.04 -9.25 3.77
C ASP A 247 16.96 -8.56 4.61
N ALA A 248 17.14 -7.27 4.93
CA ALA A 248 16.11 -6.49 5.61
C ALA A 248 14.85 -6.36 4.74
N ILE A 249 15.01 -6.14 3.43
CA ILE A 249 13.89 -6.09 2.47
C ILE A 249 13.19 -7.45 2.39
N ARG A 250 13.93 -8.55 2.19
CA ARG A 250 13.34 -9.90 2.11
C ARG A 250 12.57 -10.24 3.39
N GLN A 251 13.17 -9.95 4.54
CA GLN A 251 12.53 -10.20 5.83
C GLN A 251 11.27 -9.35 6.01
N GLU A 252 11.33 -8.04 5.72
CA GLU A 252 10.17 -7.16 5.80
C GLU A 252 9.03 -7.66 4.90
N LEU A 253 9.29 -7.86 3.61
CA LEU A 253 8.26 -8.24 2.64
C LEU A 253 7.61 -9.59 2.97
N ARG A 254 8.35 -10.49 3.64
CA ARG A 254 7.82 -11.75 4.18
C ARG A 254 6.90 -11.50 5.38
N VAL A 255 7.37 -10.77 6.40
CA VAL A 255 6.59 -10.57 7.64
C VAL A 255 5.42 -9.60 7.46
N GLN A 256 5.50 -8.68 6.51
CA GLN A 256 4.46 -7.71 6.16
C GLN A 256 3.12 -8.37 5.83
N LEU A 257 3.11 -9.60 5.32
CA LEU A 257 1.89 -10.35 5.05
C LEU A 257 1.12 -10.73 6.32
N VAL A 258 1.82 -10.96 7.43
CA VAL A 258 1.27 -11.51 8.68
C VAL A 258 1.30 -10.54 9.86
N GLN A 259 1.92 -9.37 9.67
CA GLN A 259 2.04 -8.32 10.68
C GLN A 259 1.38 -7.02 10.24
N SER A 260 1.05 -6.18 11.22
CA SER A 260 0.30 -4.95 11.02
C SER A 260 1.07 -3.92 10.19
N VAL A 261 0.35 -3.18 9.35
CA VAL A 261 0.85 -1.95 8.71
C VAL A 261 0.76 -0.80 9.72
N ARG A 262 1.90 -0.28 10.17
CA ARG A 262 1.99 0.79 11.17
C ARG A 262 2.11 2.18 10.52
N TRP A 263 1.19 2.52 9.63
CA TRP A 263 1.28 3.72 8.78
C TRP A 263 1.34 5.03 9.58
N THR A 264 0.58 5.15 10.67
CA THR A 264 0.67 6.31 11.58
C THR A 264 2.11 6.54 12.05
N GLU A 265 2.79 5.46 12.44
CA GLU A 265 4.17 5.52 12.92
C GLU A 265 5.16 5.73 11.77
N THR A 266 4.93 5.13 10.60
CA THR A 266 5.70 5.38 9.37
C THR A 266 5.74 6.87 9.01
N VAL A 267 4.58 7.54 8.99
CA VAL A 267 4.50 8.98 8.68
C VAL A 267 5.20 9.81 9.75
N ARG A 268 5.01 9.49 11.04
CA ARG A 268 5.72 10.17 12.14
C ARG A 268 7.24 9.97 12.08
N ALA A 269 7.70 8.78 11.67
CA ALA A 269 9.11 8.48 11.51
C ALA A 269 9.74 9.26 10.34
N LEU A 270 8.98 9.53 9.27
CA LEU A 270 9.38 10.41 8.18
C LEU A 270 9.43 11.88 8.65
N ALA A 271 8.40 12.36 9.36
CA ALA A 271 8.37 13.71 9.92
C ALA A 271 9.54 13.96 10.89
N ALA A 272 9.85 12.98 11.76
CA ALA A 272 11.01 13.03 12.66
C ALA A 272 12.37 13.10 11.93
N ARG A 273 12.42 12.73 10.64
CA ARG A 273 13.58 12.87 9.77
C ARG A 273 13.60 14.19 9.00
N GLY A 274 12.67 15.10 9.28
CA GLY A 274 12.57 16.41 8.63
C GLY A 274 11.75 16.42 7.33
N VAL A 275 11.04 15.34 7.01
CA VAL A 275 10.10 15.35 5.88
C VAL A 275 8.92 16.27 6.20
N THR A 276 8.67 17.22 5.30
CA THR A 276 7.55 18.15 5.39
C THR A 276 6.64 18.11 4.16
N THR A 277 7.07 17.47 3.08
CA THR A 277 6.31 17.34 1.83
C THR A 277 6.18 15.87 1.45
N PHE A 278 4.96 15.42 1.19
CA PHE A 278 4.64 14.05 0.78
C PHE A 278 3.98 14.08 -0.59
N LEU A 279 4.58 13.41 -1.57
CA LEU A 279 4.01 13.26 -2.90
C LEU A 279 3.39 11.86 -3.02
N GLU A 280 2.08 11.77 -3.15
CA GLU A 280 1.36 10.51 -3.31
C GLU A 280 1.25 10.14 -4.79
N PHE A 281 1.94 9.09 -5.21
CA PHE A 281 1.96 8.60 -6.60
C PHE A 281 1.01 7.44 -6.78
N GLY A 282 -0.14 7.69 -7.41
CA GLY A 282 -1.13 6.65 -7.69
C GLY A 282 -2.55 7.21 -7.71
N PRO A 283 -3.57 6.33 -7.82
CA PRO A 283 -4.95 6.76 -7.90
C PRO A 283 -5.48 7.31 -6.56
N LYS A 284 -6.48 8.20 -6.66
CA LYS A 284 -7.14 8.88 -5.52
C LYS A 284 -6.16 9.71 -4.68
N ASP A 285 -6.51 9.99 -3.43
CA ASP A 285 -5.73 10.83 -2.50
C ASP A 285 -5.76 10.23 -1.08
N VAL A 286 -5.79 8.89 -0.99
CA VAL A 286 -6.04 8.17 0.27
C VAL A 286 -4.95 8.48 1.29
N LEU A 287 -3.68 8.35 0.91
CA LEU A 287 -2.56 8.59 1.84
C LEU A 287 -2.43 10.06 2.21
N THR A 288 -2.71 10.98 1.28
CA THR A 288 -2.80 12.42 1.54
C THR A 288 -3.91 12.72 2.54
N GLY A 289 -5.05 12.02 2.45
CA GLY A 289 -6.13 12.10 3.44
C GLY A 289 -5.74 11.58 4.82
N LEU A 290 -5.00 10.48 4.89
CA LEU A 290 -4.47 9.94 6.15
C LEU A 290 -3.42 10.87 6.76
N LEU A 291 -2.52 11.42 5.94
CA LEU A 291 -1.46 12.35 6.36
C LEU A 291 -2.04 13.52 7.15
N ARG A 292 -3.08 14.19 6.63
CA ARG A 292 -3.74 15.33 7.29
C ARG A 292 -4.25 15.02 8.71
N ARG A 293 -4.51 13.75 9.01
CA ARG A 293 -4.95 13.29 10.35
C ARG A 293 -3.79 12.89 11.26
N ILE A 294 -2.64 12.54 10.68
CA ILE A 294 -1.43 12.14 11.42
C ILE A 294 -0.59 13.37 11.75
N ASP A 295 -0.36 14.23 10.75
CA ASP A 295 0.42 15.46 10.83
C ASP A 295 -0.23 16.49 9.89
N ASN A 296 -0.93 17.45 10.47
CA ASN A 296 -1.63 18.50 9.72
C ASN A 296 -0.70 19.66 9.32
N SER A 297 0.58 19.63 9.71
CA SER A 297 1.58 20.63 9.33
C SER A 297 2.34 20.25 8.06
N ALA A 298 2.33 18.96 7.71
CA ALA A 298 2.93 18.45 6.49
C ALA A 298 2.09 18.79 5.25
N ASP A 299 2.77 19.11 4.15
CA ASP A 299 2.16 19.28 2.85
C ASP A 299 2.00 17.92 2.15
N GLY A 300 0.82 17.66 1.61
CA GLY A 300 0.48 16.41 0.96
C GLY A 300 -0.10 16.67 -0.42
N VAL A 301 0.55 16.15 -1.46
CA VAL A 301 0.19 16.38 -2.85
C VAL A 301 -0.14 15.05 -3.52
N ALA A 302 -1.40 14.88 -3.92
CA ALA A 302 -1.83 13.70 -4.68
C ALA A 302 -1.57 13.89 -6.18
N LEU A 303 -0.73 13.02 -6.75
CA LEU A 303 -0.43 12.95 -8.18
C LEU A 303 -1.29 11.83 -8.79
N ASN A 304 -2.57 12.11 -8.94
CA ASN A 304 -3.58 11.08 -9.24
C ASN A 304 -4.27 11.21 -10.60
N SER A 305 -3.81 12.18 -11.41
CA SER A 305 -4.31 12.46 -12.74
C SER A 305 -3.23 13.12 -13.57
N ALA A 306 -3.41 13.14 -14.88
CA ALA A 306 -2.52 13.85 -15.79
C ALA A 306 -2.52 15.36 -15.55
N GLU A 307 -3.67 15.92 -15.14
CA GLU A 307 -3.76 17.33 -14.75
C GLU A 307 -2.92 17.61 -13.50
N ALA A 308 -3.03 16.80 -12.45
CA ALA A 308 -2.25 16.96 -11.23
C ALA A 308 -0.74 16.91 -11.51
N VAL A 309 -0.30 15.97 -12.35
CA VAL A 309 1.12 15.88 -12.77
C VAL A 309 1.57 17.15 -13.50
N ARG A 310 0.79 17.65 -14.46
CA ARG A 310 1.12 18.89 -15.20
C ARG A 310 1.18 20.11 -14.30
N GLN A 311 0.19 20.28 -13.42
CA GLN A 311 0.13 21.41 -12.49
C GLN A 311 1.33 21.39 -11.55
N PHE A 312 1.66 20.23 -11.00
CA PHE A 312 2.79 20.07 -10.11
C PHE A 312 4.13 20.33 -10.82
N ALA A 313 4.30 19.81 -12.05
CA ALA A 313 5.47 20.06 -12.88
C ALA A 313 5.64 21.56 -13.18
N ALA A 314 4.57 22.23 -13.62
CA ALA A 314 4.59 23.66 -13.94
C ALA A 314 4.94 24.54 -12.72
N ALA A 315 4.54 24.13 -11.52
CA ALA A 315 4.86 24.85 -10.28
C ALA A 315 6.30 24.61 -9.78
N ASN A 316 7.01 23.61 -10.31
CA ASN A 316 8.32 23.16 -9.81
C ASN A 316 9.42 23.08 -10.88
N THR A 317 9.13 23.54 -12.10
CA THR A 317 10.13 23.85 -13.13
C THR A 317 10.90 25.12 -12.75
#